data_AF-A0A8T2MTD5-F1
#
_entry.id   AF-A0A8T2MTD5-F1
#
_cell.length_a   1.000
_cell.length_b   1.000
_cell.length_c   1.000
_cell.angle_alpha   90.00
_cell.angle_beta   90.00
_cell.angle_gamma   90.00
#
_symmetry.space_group_name_H-M   'P 1'
#
loop_
_entity.id
_entity.type
_entity.pdbx_description
1 polymer ?
#
loop_
_entity_poly.entity_id
_entity_poly.type
_entity_poly.pdbx_seq_one_letter_code
_entity_poly.pdbx_strand_id
1 'polypeptide(L)'
;VIRRTVTVEGEVIPVCQLDIQVENPLRSNGIFLVSPLIISHTIDRGSPLYDISAQSLANNDLEIIAILEGVVETTGITMQARTSYTPDEILWGRRFVSILAEEDGCYTVDYSKFGNTVPVRMSSLSAKELDQTRGVQEDSAPGGVLQGWGLVRAGRGGYRRGGRTWNDPTSQPWYNHTEKGEEHEGQMEKGKEKTVKLEEIGREREEE
;
A
#
# COMPACT_ATOMS: atom_id res chain seq x y z
N VAL A 1 -6.58 -12.12 9.49
CA VAL A 1 -6.38 -11.59 10.87
C VAL A 1 -6.86 -12.61 11.86
N ILE A 2 -6.13 -12.78 12.95
CA ILE A 2 -6.53 -13.61 14.07
C ILE A 2 -6.84 -12.73 15.27
N ARG A 3 -7.91 -13.04 15.99
CA ARG A 3 -8.26 -12.38 17.25
C ARG A 3 -9.17 -13.25 18.10
N ARG A 4 -9.27 -12.96 19.39
CA ARG A 4 -10.30 -13.54 20.26
C ARG A 4 -11.66 -12.92 19.93
N THR A 5 -12.67 -13.76 19.70
CA THR A 5 -14.04 -13.31 19.39
C THR A 5 -15.03 -13.98 20.32
N VAL A 6 -16.07 -13.25 20.74
CA VAL A 6 -17.24 -13.81 21.43
C VAL A 6 -18.42 -13.72 20.49
N THR A 7 -19.10 -14.84 20.23
CA THR A 7 -20.28 -14.86 19.36
C THR A 7 -21.50 -14.26 20.04
N VAL A 8 -22.57 -14.01 19.28
CA VAL A 8 -23.82 -13.44 19.82
C VAL A 8 -24.53 -14.39 20.79
N GLU A 9 -24.27 -15.69 20.67
CA GLU A 9 -24.74 -16.75 21.56
C GLU A 9 -23.90 -16.86 22.86
N GLY A 10 -22.82 -16.09 22.97
CA GLY A 10 -21.92 -16.09 24.12
C GLY A 10 -20.80 -17.13 24.04
N GLU A 11 -20.60 -17.81 22.91
CA GLU A 11 -19.47 -18.72 22.73
C GLU A 11 -18.17 -17.91 22.60
N VAL A 12 -17.15 -18.33 23.34
CA VAL A 12 -15.81 -17.72 23.27
C VAL A 12 -14.96 -18.53 22.29
N ILE A 13 -14.54 -17.90 21.20
CA ILE A 13 -13.59 -18.46 20.23
C ILE A 13 -12.21 -17.85 20.53
N PRO A 14 -11.27 -18.61 21.12
CA PRO A 14 -9.95 -18.08 21.50
C PRO A 14 -9.13 -17.59 20.30
N VAL A 15 -9.23 -18.28 19.18
CA VAL A 15 -8.52 -17.95 17.93
C VAL A 15 -9.53 -17.95 16.79
N CYS A 16 -10.15 -16.80 16.55
CA CYS A 16 -11.03 -16.59 15.41
C CYS A 16 -10.18 -16.07 14.23
N GLN A 17 -10.14 -16.84 13.15
CA GLN A 17 -9.43 -16.45 11.92
C GLN A 17 -10.43 -15.81 10.95
N LEU A 18 -10.14 -14.57 10.55
CA LEU A 18 -10.96 -13.79 9.63
C LEU A 18 -10.11 -13.42 8.41
N ASP A 19 -10.61 -13.69 7.21
CA ASP A 19 -9.90 -13.38 5.98
C ASP A 19 -9.86 -11.88 5.72
N ILE A 20 -8.75 -11.42 5.14
CA ILE A 20 -8.55 -10.06 4.67
C ILE A 20 -8.43 -10.11 3.15
N GLN A 21 -9.34 -9.41 2.45
CA GLN A 21 -9.34 -9.37 0.99
C GLN A 21 -8.24 -8.43 0.49
N VAL A 22 -7.20 -9.00 -0.10
CA VAL A 22 -6.13 -8.22 -0.73
C VAL A 22 -6.63 -7.63 -2.05
N GLU A 23 -6.35 -6.36 -2.28
CA GLU A 23 -6.61 -5.73 -3.56
C GLU A 23 -5.58 -6.20 -4.59
N ASN A 24 -6.06 -6.84 -5.66
CA ASN A 24 -5.27 -7.03 -6.85
C ASN A 24 -5.89 -6.23 -8.00
N PRO A 25 -5.19 -5.26 -8.59
CA PRO A 25 -5.67 -4.54 -9.78
C PRO A 25 -5.97 -5.47 -10.96
N LEU A 26 -5.31 -6.64 -11.02
CA LEU A 26 -5.54 -7.68 -12.02
C LEU A 26 -6.70 -8.62 -11.67
N ARG A 27 -7.37 -8.43 -10.51
CA ARG A 27 -8.49 -9.25 -10.01
C ARG A 27 -8.20 -10.76 -9.99
N SER A 28 -6.93 -11.15 -9.88
CA SER A 28 -6.49 -12.52 -9.66
C SER A 28 -5.90 -12.66 -8.27
N ASN A 29 -5.70 -13.88 -7.77
CA ASN A 29 -4.96 -14.11 -6.52
C ASN A 29 -3.44 -14.20 -6.76
N GLY A 30 -3.00 -13.99 -8.00
CA GLY A 30 -1.59 -14.09 -8.40
C GLY A 30 -0.93 -12.72 -8.45
N ILE A 31 0.27 -12.64 -7.88
CA ILE A 31 1.16 -11.48 -7.98
C ILE A 31 2.40 -11.83 -8.79
N PHE A 32 2.89 -10.88 -9.58
CA PHE A 32 4.11 -11.06 -10.38
C PHE A 32 5.28 -10.35 -9.68
N LEU A 33 6.12 -11.12 -8.99
CA LEU A 33 7.18 -10.62 -8.12
C LEU A 33 8.55 -10.55 -8.82
N VAL A 34 8.74 -9.55 -9.67
CA VAL A 34 10.07 -9.22 -10.25
C VAL A 34 10.77 -8.09 -9.48
N SER A 35 10.00 -7.19 -8.88
CA SER A 35 10.48 -6.14 -7.98
C SER A 35 9.59 -6.11 -6.72
N PRO A 36 10.02 -5.45 -5.62
CA PRO A 36 9.20 -5.38 -4.43
C PRO A 36 7.86 -4.70 -4.71
N LEU A 37 6.78 -5.31 -4.22
CA LEU A 37 5.41 -4.81 -4.40
C LEU A 37 4.80 -4.40 -3.06
N ILE A 38 3.96 -3.37 -3.11
CA ILE A 38 3.09 -3.02 -1.99
C ILE A 38 1.79 -3.82 -2.14
N ILE A 39 1.48 -4.61 -1.11
CA ILE A 39 0.22 -5.32 -1.00
C ILE A 39 -0.76 -4.44 -0.20
N SER A 40 -1.94 -4.16 -0.75
CA SER A 40 -2.96 -3.33 -0.11
C SER A 40 -4.23 -4.10 0.18
N HIS A 41 -4.95 -3.66 1.20
CA HIS A 41 -6.31 -4.08 1.52
C HIS A 41 -7.09 -2.79 1.80
N THR A 42 -8.20 -2.55 1.10
CA THR A 42 -9.07 -1.45 1.53
C THR A 42 -9.97 -1.88 2.67
N ILE A 43 -9.96 -1.08 3.72
CA ILE A 43 -10.80 -1.26 4.90
C ILE A 43 -12.19 -0.71 4.55
N ASP A 44 -13.04 -1.58 4.02
CA ASP A 44 -14.46 -1.33 3.79
C ASP A 44 -15.34 -1.93 4.91
N ARG A 45 -16.66 -1.87 4.74
CA ARG A 45 -17.64 -2.41 5.72
C ARG A 45 -17.53 -3.91 5.97
N GLY A 46 -16.96 -4.66 5.03
CA GLY A 46 -16.73 -6.10 5.17
C GLY A 46 -15.38 -6.42 5.82
N SER A 47 -14.50 -5.43 5.96
CA SER A 47 -13.19 -5.62 6.57
C SER A 47 -13.30 -5.95 8.06
N PRO A 48 -12.54 -6.94 8.57
CA PRO A 48 -12.46 -7.20 10.01
C PRO A 48 -11.79 -6.06 10.80
N LEU A 49 -11.21 -5.08 10.11
CA LEU A 49 -10.52 -3.91 10.66
C LEU A 49 -11.38 -2.63 10.64
N TYR A 50 -12.63 -2.71 10.18
CA TYR A 50 -13.49 -1.54 9.90
C TYR A 50 -13.75 -0.62 11.11
N ASP A 51 -13.84 -1.19 12.31
CA ASP A 51 -14.09 -0.47 13.56
C ASP A 51 -12.81 0.03 14.26
N ILE A 52 -11.61 -0.24 13.70
CA ILE A 52 -10.34 0.09 14.36
C ILE A 52 -9.94 1.53 14.05
N SER A 53 -9.66 2.30 15.09
CA SER A 53 -9.18 3.68 15.02
C SER A 53 -7.70 3.74 15.41
N ALA A 54 -7.04 4.87 15.15
CA ALA A 54 -5.64 5.05 15.52
C ALA A 54 -5.39 4.86 17.02
N GLN A 55 -6.33 5.29 17.85
CA GLN A 55 -6.24 5.19 19.31
C GLN A 55 -6.53 3.78 19.81
N SER A 56 -7.47 3.08 19.17
CA SER A 56 -7.83 1.73 19.60
C SER A 56 -6.81 0.69 19.13
N LEU A 57 -6.12 0.91 18.00
CA LEU A 57 -5.19 -0.05 17.39
C LEU A 57 -4.21 -0.66 18.42
N ALA A 58 -3.48 0.16 19.18
CA ALA A 58 -2.49 -0.32 20.15
C ALA A 58 -3.06 -1.19 21.27
N ASN A 59 -4.36 -1.07 21.57
CA ASN A 59 -5.03 -1.84 22.61
C ASN A 59 -5.84 -3.03 22.07
N ASN A 60 -5.86 -3.24 20.74
CA ASN A 60 -6.58 -4.37 20.15
C ASN A 60 -5.77 -5.66 20.29
N ASP A 61 -6.42 -6.73 20.74
CA ASP A 61 -5.86 -8.07 20.72
C ASP A 61 -6.07 -8.69 19.32
N LEU A 62 -5.19 -8.36 18.39
CA LEU A 62 -5.20 -8.89 17.02
C LEU A 62 -3.80 -9.16 16.49
N GLU A 63 -3.71 -10.06 15.53
CA GLU A 63 -2.49 -10.31 14.75
C GLU A 63 -2.83 -10.51 13.27
N ILE A 64 -2.13 -9.80 12.39
CA ILE A 64 -2.29 -9.92 10.94
C ILE A 64 -1.24 -10.88 10.42
N ILE A 65 -1.66 -12.09 10.06
CA ILE A 65 -0.80 -13.07 9.40
C ILE A 65 -0.82 -12.81 7.89
N ALA A 66 0.37 -12.64 7.30
CA ALA A 66 0.58 -12.55 5.86
C ALA A 66 1.25 -13.85 5.37
N ILE A 67 0.64 -14.45 4.35
CA ILE A 67 1.10 -15.70 3.75
C ILE A 67 1.31 -15.44 2.25
N LEU A 68 2.50 -15.78 1.77
CA LEU A 68 2.83 -15.78 0.35
C LEU A 68 3.13 -17.22 -0.07
N GLU A 69 2.36 -17.72 -1.03
CA GLU A 69 2.58 -19.02 -1.66
C GLU A 69 3.01 -18.82 -3.11
N GLY A 70 3.95 -19.63 -3.58
CA GLY A 70 4.41 -19.60 -4.96
C GLY A 70 5.13 -20.88 -5.35
N VAL A 71 5.38 -21.06 -6.64
CA VAL A 71 6.18 -22.16 -7.17
C VAL A 71 7.50 -21.58 -7.65
N VAL A 72 8.61 -22.18 -7.21
CA VAL A 72 9.94 -21.77 -7.67
C VAL A 72 10.20 -22.37 -9.05
N GLU A 73 10.32 -21.52 -10.07
CA GLU A 73 10.41 -21.91 -11.49
C GLU A 73 11.48 -22.97 -11.75
N THR A 74 12.68 -22.82 -11.17
CA THR A 74 13.82 -23.70 -11.43
C THR A 74 13.66 -25.11 -10.84
N THR A 75 12.83 -25.29 -9.82
CA THR A 75 12.70 -26.56 -9.09
C THR A 75 11.31 -27.18 -9.22
N GLY A 76 10.29 -26.38 -9.59
CA GLY A 76 8.89 -26.79 -9.56
C GLY A 76 8.34 -27.01 -8.15
N ILE A 77 9.12 -26.69 -7.09
CA ILE A 77 8.71 -26.88 -5.70
C ILE A 77 7.84 -25.72 -5.25
N THR A 78 6.74 -26.03 -4.57
CA THR A 78 5.90 -25.05 -3.89
C THR A 78 6.61 -24.52 -2.64
N MET A 79 6.70 -23.21 -2.52
CA MET A 79 7.26 -22.50 -1.39
C MET A 79 6.18 -21.65 -0.72
N GLN A 80 6.20 -21.60 0.61
CA GLN A 80 5.35 -20.72 1.39
C GLN A 80 6.22 -19.89 2.33
N ALA A 81 6.09 -18.57 2.26
CA ALA A 81 6.64 -17.62 3.22
C ALA A 81 5.51 -17.10 4.11
N ARG A 82 5.77 -16.98 5.41
CA ARG A 82 4.79 -16.52 6.41
C ARG A 82 5.44 -15.48 7.30
N THR A 83 4.70 -14.44 7.62
CA THR A 83 5.05 -13.42 8.61
C THR A 83 3.78 -12.95 9.31
N SER A 84 3.91 -12.28 10.43
CA SER A 84 2.77 -11.70 11.13
C SER A 84 3.11 -10.34 11.71
N TYR A 85 2.07 -9.53 11.92
CA TYR A 85 2.16 -8.19 12.47
C TYR A 85 1.20 -8.05 13.65
N THR A 86 1.76 -7.73 14.80
CA THR A 86 1.05 -7.31 16.02
C THR A 86 0.65 -5.84 15.92
N PRO A 87 -0.24 -5.33 16.78
CA PRO A 87 -0.72 -3.95 16.68
C PRO A 87 0.39 -2.91 16.81
N ASP A 88 1.42 -3.18 17.61
CA ASP A 88 2.58 -2.31 17.82
C ASP A 88 3.48 -2.18 16.56
N GLU A 89 3.42 -3.17 15.66
CA GLU A 89 4.15 -3.17 14.39
C GLU A 89 3.37 -2.48 13.27
N ILE A 90 2.07 -2.22 13.47
CA ILE A 90 1.20 -1.56 12.49
C ILE A 90 1.28 -0.05 12.68
N LEU A 91 1.92 0.62 11.73
CA LEU A 91 2.16 2.06 11.80
C LEU A 91 1.00 2.86 11.19
N TRP A 92 0.16 3.47 12.03
CA TRP A 92 -0.91 4.37 11.58
C TRP A 92 -0.36 5.65 10.95
N GLY A 93 -1.01 6.16 9.89
CA GLY A 93 -0.66 7.45 9.30
C GLY A 93 0.71 7.48 8.63
N ARG A 94 1.19 6.34 8.15
CA ARG A 94 2.47 6.22 7.45
C ARG A 94 2.30 5.65 6.04
N ARG A 95 3.25 5.99 5.17
CA ARG A 95 3.40 5.37 3.85
C ARG A 95 4.85 4.93 3.62
N PHE A 96 5.05 3.91 2.80
CA PHE A 96 6.39 3.49 2.38
C PHE A 96 7.09 4.58 1.55
N VAL A 97 8.40 4.70 1.75
CA VAL A 97 9.28 5.49 0.89
C VAL A 97 9.36 4.82 -0.48
N SER A 98 9.37 5.61 -1.57
CA SER A 98 9.57 5.06 -2.91
C SER A 98 11.00 4.52 -3.04
N ILE A 99 11.11 3.26 -3.46
CA ILE A 99 12.40 2.57 -3.64
C ILE A 99 12.76 2.34 -5.11
N LEU A 100 11.81 2.58 -6.02
CA LEU A 100 12.00 2.49 -7.46
C LEU A 100 12.36 3.87 -8.00
N ALA A 101 13.45 3.93 -8.77
CA ALA A 101 13.87 5.10 -9.54
C ALA A 101 14.04 4.70 -11.00
N GLU A 102 13.83 5.67 -11.90
CA GLU A 102 14.11 5.53 -13.33
C GLU A 102 15.30 6.43 -13.66
N GLU A 103 16.38 5.83 -14.13
CA GLU A 103 17.60 6.53 -14.55
C GLU A 103 18.04 5.96 -15.89
N ASP A 104 18.25 6.85 -16.87
CA ASP A 104 18.69 6.50 -18.23
C ASP A 104 17.86 5.38 -18.91
N GLY A 105 16.54 5.39 -18.69
CA GLY A 105 15.61 4.40 -19.25
C GLY A 105 15.67 3.02 -18.57
N CYS A 106 16.42 2.89 -17.48
CA CYS A 106 16.49 1.70 -16.65
C CYS A 106 15.79 1.92 -15.31
N TYR A 107 15.11 0.90 -14.80
CA TYR A 107 14.56 0.92 -13.45
C TYR A 107 15.57 0.36 -12.46
N THR A 108 15.92 1.15 -11.45
CA THR A 108 16.77 0.73 -10.34
C THR A 108 15.95 0.62 -9.06
N VAL A 109 16.31 -0.36 -8.22
CA VAL A 109 15.65 -0.60 -6.93
C VAL A 109 16.66 -0.38 -5.81
N ASP A 110 16.41 0.61 -4.98
CA ASP A 110 17.21 0.91 -3.80
C ASP A 110 16.69 0.14 -2.57
N TYR A 111 17.22 -1.06 -2.35
CA TYR A 111 16.84 -1.91 -1.22
C TYR A 111 17.24 -1.36 0.15
N SER A 112 18.12 -0.34 0.22
CA SER A 112 18.46 0.29 1.50
C SER A 112 17.27 1.05 2.10
N LYS A 113 16.30 1.43 1.25
CA LYS A 113 15.05 2.08 1.64
C LYS A 113 13.91 1.10 1.89
N PHE A 114 14.15 -0.21 1.76
CA PHE A 114 13.11 -1.21 1.96
C PHE A 114 12.56 -1.17 3.39
N GLY A 115 11.25 -1.02 3.52
CA GLY A 115 10.58 -0.87 4.82
C GLY A 115 10.65 0.54 5.42
N ASN A 116 11.42 1.47 4.85
CA ASN A 116 11.42 2.85 5.32
C ASN A 116 10.05 3.50 5.09
N THR A 117 9.60 4.28 6.07
CA THR A 117 8.28 4.91 6.05
C THR A 117 8.37 6.39 6.42
N VAL A 118 7.43 7.18 5.91
CA VAL A 118 7.27 8.60 6.22
C VAL A 118 5.87 8.90 6.76
N PRO A 119 5.72 9.85 7.69
CA PRO A 119 4.42 10.26 8.19
C PRO A 119 3.60 10.96 7.10
N VAL A 120 2.28 10.78 7.14
CA VAL A 120 1.31 11.38 6.24
C VAL A 120 0.15 11.91 7.07
N ARG A 121 -0.46 13.02 6.64
CA ARG A 121 -1.71 13.49 7.24
C ARG A 121 -2.81 12.46 7.01
N MET A 122 -3.24 11.81 8.09
CA MET A 122 -4.29 10.79 8.10
C MET A 122 -5.23 11.07 9.27
N SER A 123 -6.52 10.77 9.09
CA SER A 123 -7.49 10.85 10.18
C SER A 123 -7.15 9.83 11.25
N SER A 124 -7.39 10.17 12.52
CA SER A 124 -7.28 9.22 13.63
C SER A 124 -8.52 8.34 13.79
N LEU A 125 -9.59 8.67 13.06
CA LEU A 125 -10.87 7.96 13.07
C LEU A 125 -10.75 6.60 12.37
N SER A 126 -11.55 5.65 12.81
CA SER A 126 -11.79 4.38 12.11
C SER A 126 -12.45 4.59 10.75
N ALA A 127 -12.36 3.58 9.89
CA ALA A 127 -13.06 3.60 8.60
C ALA A 127 -14.59 3.78 8.78
N LYS A 128 -15.16 3.16 9.81
CA LYS A 128 -16.58 3.33 10.17
C LYS A 128 -16.96 4.75 10.55
N GLU A 129 -16.20 5.39 11.41
CA GLU A 129 -16.45 6.77 11.83
C GLU A 129 -16.28 7.74 10.65
N LEU A 130 -15.31 7.49 9.76
CA LEU A 130 -15.14 8.25 8.52
C LEU A 130 -16.34 8.11 7.58
N ASP A 131 -16.88 6.90 7.44
CA ASP A 131 -18.08 6.65 6.64
C ASP A 131 -19.31 7.34 7.22
N GLN A 132 -19.46 7.34 8.56
CA GLN A 132 -20.55 8.03 9.24
C GLN A 132 -20.46 9.55 9.07
N THR A 133 -19.28 10.14 9.27
CA THR A 133 -19.08 11.59 9.09
C THR A 133 -19.30 12.05 7.64
N ARG A 134 -19.01 11.19 6.66
CA ARG A 134 -19.36 11.42 5.25
C ARG A 134 -20.87 11.32 5.00
N GLY A 135 -21.55 10.32 5.59
CA GLY A 135 -22.99 10.13 5.43
C GLY A 135 -23.85 11.18 6.13
N VAL A 136 -23.40 11.76 7.24
CA VAL A 136 -24.10 12.86 7.94
C VAL A 136 -24.15 14.16 7.11
N GLN A 137 -23.29 14.28 6.09
CA GLN A 137 -23.26 15.45 5.21
C GLN A 137 -24.37 15.46 4.13
N GLU A 138 -25.18 14.39 4.00
CA GLU A 138 -26.25 14.32 2.99
C GLU A 138 -27.60 14.93 3.41
N ASP A 139 -27.84 15.26 4.70
CA ASP A 139 -29.16 15.71 5.19
C ASP A 139 -29.30 17.20 5.56
N SER A 140 -28.38 18.08 5.12
CA SER A 140 -28.54 19.53 5.36
C SER A 140 -27.97 20.46 4.27
N ALA A 141 -28.40 20.28 3.02
CA ALA A 141 -28.47 21.39 2.05
C ALA A 141 -29.35 21.01 0.84
N PRO A 142 -30.33 21.84 0.42
CA PRO A 142 -30.94 21.66 -0.88
C PRO A 142 -29.99 22.19 -1.96
N GLY A 143 -29.51 21.30 -2.83
CA GLY A 143 -28.87 21.67 -4.10
C GLY A 143 -27.35 21.71 -4.10
N GLY A 144 -26.71 20.55 -4.25
CA GLY A 144 -25.29 20.45 -4.58
C GLY A 144 -24.90 19.00 -4.89
N VAL A 145 -24.75 18.69 -6.18
CA VAL A 145 -24.44 17.37 -6.73
C VAL A 145 -23.17 16.74 -6.10
N LEU A 146 -23.28 15.51 -5.59
CA LEU A 146 -22.18 14.68 -5.10
C LEU A 146 -21.16 14.38 -6.21
N GLN A 147 -19.87 14.63 -5.95
CA GLN A 147 -18.77 14.04 -6.73
C GLN A 147 -18.07 12.95 -5.91
N GLY A 148 -18.29 11.70 -6.32
CA GLY A 148 -17.59 10.53 -5.77
C GLY A 148 -16.08 10.53 -6.07
N TRP A 149 -15.34 9.89 -5.16
CA TRP A 149 -13.91 9.64 -5.27
C TRP A 149 -13.68 8.58 -6.35
N GLY A 150 -13.23 9.02 -7.53
CA GLY A 150 -12.86 8.15 -8.65
C GLY A 150 -11.36 8.20 -8.89
N LEU A 151 -10.77 7.04 -9.22
CA LEU A 151 -9.38 6.82 -9.61
C LEU A 151 -8.81 7.93 -10.52
N VAL A 152 -7.57 8.34 -10.24
CA VAL A 152 -6.75 9.15 -11.15
C VAL A 152 -5.61 8.27 -11.70
N ARG A 153 -5.57 8.10 -13.03
CA ARG A 153 -4.46 7.49 -13.77
C ARG A 153 -3.50 8.57 -14.24
N ALA A 154 -2.19 8.37 -14.10
CA ALA A 154 -1.17 9.24 -14.69
C ALA A 154 -0.71 8.70 -16.07
N GLY A 155 -1.03 9.45 -17.14
CA GLY A 155 -0.44 9.44 -18.50
C GLY A 155 -0.55 8.15 -19.37
N ARG A 156 -0.78 8.16 -20.69
CA ARG A 156 -1.21 9.14 -21.70
C ARG A 156 -2.49 8.58 -22.36
N GLY A 157 -3.49 9.43 -22.57
CA GLY A 157 -4.84 9.04 -23.04
C GLY A 157 -5.87 9.34 -21.96
N GLY A 158 -6.55 10.48 -22.11
CA GLY A 158 -7.16 11.22 -21.00
C GLY A 158 -8.49 10.71 -20.46
N TYR A 159 -8.74 11.06 -19.20
CA TYR A 159 -10.06 11.40 -18.67
C TYR A 159 -9.88 12.54 -17.66
N ARG A 160 -10.63 13.63 -17.83
CA ARG A 160 -10.72 14.73 -16.85
C ARG A 160 -11.93 14.52 -15.96
N ARG A 161 -11.75 14.67 -14.64
CA ARG A 161 -12.84 14.96 -13.70
C ARG A 161 -12.53 16.32 -13.06
N GLY A 162 -13.43 17.29 -13.25
CA GLY A 162 -13.23 18.68 -12.84
C GLY A 162 -13.42 18.88 -11.35
N GLY A 163 -12.42 19.45 -10.69
CA GLY A 163 -12.46 19.96 -9.33
C GLY A 163 -11.63 21.24 -9.24
N ARG A 164 -12.21 22.28 -8.64
CA ARG A 164 -11.73 23.67 -8.61
C ARG A 164 -10.31 23.80 -8.03
N THR A 165 -9.47 24.57 -8.72
CA THR A 165 -8.15 25.00 -8.26
C THR A 165 -8.31 25.91 -7.04
N TRP A 166 -7.86 25.46 -5.87
CA TRP A 166 -7.44 26.39 -4.84
C TRP A 166 -6.08 26.94 -5.30
N ASN A 167 -6.07 28.20 -5.73
CA ASN A 167 -4.83 28.90 -6.09
C ASN A 167 -4.08 29.21 -4.79
N ASP A 168 -3.27 28.27 -4.33
CA ASP A 168 -2.17 28.55 -3.40
C ASP A 168 -0.92 28.85 -4.23
N PRO A 169 -0.34 30.07 -4.16
CA PRO A 169 0.87 30.42 -4.92
C PRO A 169 2.12 29.61 -4.55
N THR A 170 2.05 28.69 -3.57
CA THR A 170 3.23 27.97 -3.05
C THR A 170 3.22 26.44 -3.24
N SER A 171 2.26 25.88 -3.99
CA SER A 171 2.27 24.44 -4.28
C SER A 171 3.24 24.10 -5.44
N GLN A 172 4.49 23.78 -5.11
CA GLN A 172 5.41 23.12 -6.04
C GLN A 172 5.14 21.61 -6.10
N PRO A 173 5.27 20.98 -7.28
CA PRO A 173 5.09 19.53 -7.43
C PRO A 173 6.15 18.76 -6.64
N TRP A 174 5.72 17.68 -5.98
CA TRP A 174 6.52 16.91 -5.00
C TRP A 174 7.83 16.30 -5.53
N TYR A 175 8.05 16.32 -6.84
CA TYR A 175 9.25 15.80 -7.48
C TYR A 175 10.43 16.79 -7.47
N ASN A 176 10.22 18.06 -7.11
CA ASN A 176 11.28 19.05 -7.08
C ASN A 176 11.72 19.34 -5.65
N HIS A 177 12.57 18.48 -5.11
CA HIS A 177 13.51 18.87 -4.06
C HIS A 177 14.93 18.58 -4.54
N THR A 178 15.60 19.63 -5.02
CA THR A 178 17.06 19.68 -5.07
C THR A 178 17.51 20.12 -3.68
N GLU A 179 17.79 19.16 -2.80
CA GLU A 179 18.52 19.46 -1.56
C GLU A 179 20.03 19.47 -1.89
N LYS A 180 20.66 20.63 -1.69
CA LYS A 180 22.12 20.74 -1.58
C LYS A 180 22.51 20.08 -0.26
N GLY A 181 23.21 18.95 -0.33
CA GLY A 181 23.82 18.31 0.83
C GLY A 181 25.09 19.04 1.25
N GLU A 182 25.14 19.41 2.53
CA GLU A 182 26.38 19.77 3.23
C GLU A 182 27.20 18.49 3.49
N GLU A 183 28.50 18.56 3.20
CA GLU A 183 29.44 17.46 3.34
C GLU A 183 29.79 17.22 4.82
N HIS A 184 29.61 15.98 5.28
CA HIS A 184 30.27 15.47 6.47
C HIS A 184 30.87 14.09 6.13
N GLU A 185 32.20 14.04 6.06
CA GLU A 185 32.97 12.82 5.82
C GLU A 185 32.84 11.84 6.99
N GLY A 186 32.38 10.63 6.69
CA GLY A 186 32.48 9.46 7.55
C GLY A 186 32.60 8.21 6.68
N GLN A 187 33.79 7.59 6.67
CA GLN A 187 34.05 6.35 5.95
C GLN A 187 33.18 5.20 6.46
N MET A 188 32.40 4.57 5.57
CA MET A 188 31.82 3.24 5.78
C MET A 188 31.96 2.40 4.51
N GLU A 189 32.28 1.12 4.71
CA GLU A 189 32.66 0.13 3.70
C GLU A 189 31.60 -0.06 2.58
N LYS A 190 32.09 -0.12 1.34
CA LYS A 190 31.30 -0.34 0.12
C LYS A 190 30.67 -1.74 0.10
N GLY A 191 29.36 -1.79 0.33
CA GLY A 191 28.50 -2.93 -0.06
C GLY A 191 28.42 -3.06 -1.58
N LYS A 192 28.55 -4.29 -2.09
CA LYS A 192 28.56 -4.60 -3.53
C LYS A 192 27.20 -4.34 -4.17
N GLU A 193 27.14 -3.34 -5.04
CA GLU A 193 26.07 -3.12 -6.00
C GLU A 193 26.03 -4.28 -7.01
N LYS A 194 24.86 -4.89 -7.23
CA LYS A 194 24.67 -5.91 -8.27
C LYS A 194 23.69 -5.39 -9.31
N THR A 195 24.23 -5.01 -10.46
CA THR A 195 23.48 -4.69 -11.66
C THR A 195 22.99 -5.99 -12.31
N VAL A 196 21.68 -6.16 -12.44
CA VAL A 196 21.08 -7.27 -13.20
C VAL A 196 20.63 -6.73 -14.55
N LYS A 197 21.22 -7.22 -15.64
CA LYS A 197 20.74 -6.92 -17.00
C LYS A 197 19.46 -7.72 -17.24
N LEU A 198 18.38 -7.02 -17.59
CA LEU A 198 17.17 -7.65 -18.12
C LEU A 198 17.40 -7.95 -19.60
N GLU A 199 17.34 -9.23 -19.98
CA GLU A 199 17.30 -9.61 -21.40
C GLU A 199 15.87 -9.42 -21.92
N GLU A 200 15.76 -8.67 -23.00
CA GLU A 200 14.51 -8.41 -23.71
C GLU A 200 14.11 -9.67 -24.47
N ILE A 201 13.08 -10.39 -24.01
CA ILE A 201 12.51 -11.54 -24.72
C ILE A 201 11.65 -11.00 -25.87
N GLY A 202 12.32 -10.60 -26.96
CA GLY A 202 11.74 -10.29 -28.24
C GLY A 202 11.61 -11.55 -29.09
N ARG A 203 10.38 -11.87 -29.49
CA ARG A 203 10.04 -13.00 -30.37
C ARG A 203 10.68 -12.75 -31.75
N GLU A 204 11.69 -13.53 -32.12
CA GLU A 204 12.15 -13.58 -33.52
C GLU A 204 11.01 -14.16 -34.36
N ARG A 205 10.50 -13.36 -35.30
CA ARG A 205 9.68 -13.83 -36.41
C ARG A 205 10.67 -14.38 -37.45
N GLU A 206 10.73 -15.69 -37.58
CA GLU A 206 11.33 -16.30 -38.76
C GLU A 206 10.42 -16.03 -39.96
N GLU A 207 10.89 -15.21 -40.90
CA GLU A 207 10.42 -15.20 -42.28
C GLU A 207 11.39 -16.06 -43.09
N GLU A 208 10.95 -17.25 -43.52
CA GLU A 208 11.12 -17.76 -44.89
C GLU A 208 10.11 -18.89 -45.20
#